data_AF-A0A948JSI7-F1
#
_entry.id   AF-A0A948JSI7-F1
#
_cell.length_a   1.000
_cell.length_b   1.000
_cell.length_c   1.000
_cell.angle_alpha   90.00
_cell.angle_beta   90.00
_cell.angle_gamma   90.00
#
_symmetry.space_group_name_H-M   'P 1'
#
loop_
_entity.id
_entity.type
_entity.pdbx_description
1 polymer ?
#
loop_
_entity_poly.entity_id
_entity_poly.type
_entity_poly.pdbx_seq_one_letter_code
_entity_poly.pdbx_strand_id
1 'polypeptide(L)'
;MQTIQWDQKLISKYNINGPRYTSYPTALALNSNFDRAQIQTALAQSPNELSLYLHIPFCHKLCYYCGCNKVITRHQHKADTYLDALAQEMALYEPLLQGKNINQLHLGGGTPTFLTEVQLSRLMALLQQHFTIEADAEISIEIDPRSCSDDKLRHLRTLGFNRVSY
;
A
#
# COMPACT_ATOMS: atom_id res chain seq x y z
N MET A 1 1.88 31.52 -7.11
CA MET A 1 2.73 30.53 -6.40
C MET A 1 4.04 31.23 -6.05
N GLN A 2 4.47 31.20 -4.79
CA GLN A 2 5.80 31.72 -4.43
C GLN A 2 6.86 30.79 -5.02
N THR A 3 7.78 31.36 -5.78
CA THR A 3 8.94 30.63 -6.30
C THR A 3 9.90 30.34 -5.15
N ILE A 4 10.32 29.09 -5.02
CA ILE A 4 11.33 28.69 -4.05
C ILE A 4 12.63 29.46 -4.36
N GLN A 5 13.17 30.19 -3.38
CA GLN A 5 14.46 30.85 -3.49
C GLN A 5 15.51 30.03 -2.74
N TRP A 6 16.62 29.74 -3.41
CA TRP A 6 17.73 29.03 -2.80
C TRP A 6 18.47 29.92 -1.79
N ASP A 7 18.54 29.50 -0.52
CA ASP A 7 19.35 30.14 0.50
C ASP A 7 20.27 29.11 1.17
N GLN A 8 21.53 29.12 0.76
CA GLN A 8 22.55 28.20 1.28
C GLN A 8 22.74 28.35 2.80
N LYS A 9 22.62 29.56 3.34
CA LYS A 9 22.85 29.81 4.77
C LYS A 9 21.72 29.20 5.59
N LEU A 10 20.47 29.36 5.16
CA LEU A 10 19.31 28.73 5.82
C LEU A 10 19.34 27.21 5.69
N ILE A 11 19.65 26.69 4.51
CA ILE A 11 19.76 25.23 4.30
C ILE A 11 20.83 24.66 5.23
N SER A 12 22.03 25.24 5.26
CA SER A 12 23.10 24.79 6.15
C SER A 12 22.73 24.90 7.64
N LYS A 13 21.96 25.93 8.04
CA LYS A 13 21.51 26.12 9.43
C LYS A 13 20.53 25.03 9.88
N TYR A 14 19.62 24.59 8.99
CA TYR A 14 18.55 23.65 9.33
C TYR A 14 18.79 22.21 8.83
N ASN A 15 19.96 21.93 8.24
CA ASN A 15 20.38 20.57 7.86
C ASN A 15 20.81 19.75 9.09
N ILE A 16 19.86 19.53 10.01
CA ILE A 16 19.99 18.73 11.23
C ILE A 16 18.90 17.65 11.25
N ASN A 17 19.07 16.63 12.10
CA ASN A 17 18.05 15.60 12.30
C ASN A 17 16.76 16.23 12.87
N GLY A 18 15.68 16.14 12.12
CA GLY A 18 14.34 16.58 12.52
C GLY A 18 13.34 15.43 12.62
N PRO A 19 12.20 15.63 13.30
CA PRO A 19 11.12 14.65 13.31
C PRO A 19 10.59 14.42 11.89
N ARG A 20 10.35 13.15 11.55
CA ARG A 20 9.70 12.77 10.29
C ARG A 20 8.19 12.96 10.43
N TYR A 21 7.66 14.01 9.82
CA TYR A 21 6.21 14.27 9.78
C TYR A 21 5.54 13.46 8.67
N THR A 22 5.48 12.13 8.85
CA THR A 22 4.73 11.23 7.95
C THR A 22 3.22 11.26 8.24
N SER A 23 2.86 11.58 9.49
CA SER A 23 1.50 11.79 9.97
C SER A 23 1.54 12.69 11.21
N TYR A 24 0.39 13.25 11.60
CA TYR A 24 0.23 13.91 12.90
C TYR A 24 -1.03 13.40 13.61
N PRO A 25 -0.93 12.86 14.83
CA PRO A 25 0.31 12.55 15.56
C PRO A 25 1.24 11.59 14.80
N THR A 26 2.53 11.64 15.13
CA THR A 26 3.53 10.74 14.51
C THR A 26 3.36 9.31 15.00
N ALA A 27 3.97 8.33 14.32
CA ALA A 27 3.94 6.92 14.74
C ALA A 27 4.50 6.68 16.17
N LEU A 28 5.30 7.60 16.72
CA LEU A 28 5.79 7.53 18.11
C LEU A 28 4.66 7.64 19.15
N ALA A 29 3.49 8.15 18.76
CA ALA A 29 2.32 8.23 19.63
C ALA A 29 1.50 6.93 19.64
N LEU A 30 1.79 5.97 18.74
CA LEU A 30 1.12 4.68 18.74
C LEU A 30 1.51 3.88 19.99
N ASN A 31 0.53 3.22 20.59
CA ASN A 31 0.73 2.40 21.77
C ASN A 31 -0.13 1.13 21.70
N SER A 32 0.26 0.10 22.44
CA SER A 32 -0.40 -1.21 22.44
C SER A 32 -1.76 -1.24 23.14
N ASN A 33 -2.12 -0.18 23.88
CA ASN A 33 -3.36 -0.09 24.64
C ASN A 33 -4.49 0.58 23.83
N PHE A 34 -4.36 0.62 22.51
CA PHE A 34 -5.38 1.15 21.62
C PHE A 34 -6.64 0.28 21.67
N ASP A 35 -7.76 0.89 22.02
CA ASP A 35 -9.06 0.20 22.08
C ASP A 35 -9.54 -0.11 20.65
N ARG A 36 -9.60 -1.40 20.33
CA ARG A 36 -10.02 -1.88 19.00
C ARG A 36 -11.47 -1.53 18.67
N ALA A 37 -12.33 -1.29 19.66
CA ALA A 37 -13.70 -0.84 19.40
C ALA A 37 -13.72 0.54 18.70
N GLN A 38 -12.68 1.36 18.89
CA GLN A 38 -12.54 2.64 18.19
C GLN A 38 -12.38 2.49 16.68
N ILE A 39 -11.91 1.34 16.18
CA ILE A 39 -11.82 1.07 14.73
C ILE A 39 -13.22 1.09 14.11
N GLN A 40 -14.18 0.41 14.74
CA GLN A 40 -15.56 0.34 14.25
C GLN A 40 -16.21 1.72 14.26
N THR A 41 -16.02 2.49 15.33
CA THR A 41 -16.51 3.87 15.43
C THR A 41 -15.89 4.77 14.36
N ALA A 42 -14.58 4.69 14.16
CA ALA A 42 -13.87 5.49 13.16
C ALA A 42 -14.33 5.15 11.73
N LEU A 43 -14.53 3.87 11.43
CA LEU A 43 -15.07 3.43 10.14
C LEU A 43 -16.53 3.86 9.95
N ALA A 44 -17.37 3.76 10.97
CA ALA A 44 -18.75 4.22 10.88
C ALA A 44 -18.87 5.73 10.61
N GLN A 45 -17.91 6.52 11.12
CA GLN A 45 -17.85 7.97 10.94
C GLN A 45 -17.06 8.42 9.71
N SER A 46 -16.37 7.51 9.02
CA SER A 46 -15.58 7.85 7.84
C SER A 46 -16.48 8.18 6.64
N PRO A 47 -15.97 8.90 5.62
CA PRO A 47 -16.66 9.07 4.36
C PRO A 47 -17.06 7.73 3.73
N ASN A 48 -18.01 7.78 2.78
CA ASN A 48 -18.39 6.60 2.02
C ASN A 48 -17.31 6.20 1.01
N GLU A 49 -16.54 7.16 0.52
CA GLU A 49 -15.39 6.92 -0.35
C GLU A 49 -14.14 6.67 0.48
N LEU A 50 -13.45 5.57 0.21
CA LEU A 50 -12.26 5.14 0.95
C LEU A 50 -11.06 4.90 0.03
N SER A 51 -9.88 5.18 0.59
CA SER A 51 -8.59 4.77 0.04
C SER A 51 -8.10 3.51 0.76
N LEU A 52 -7.74 2.48 -0.01
CA LEU A 52 -7.24 1.21 0.48
C LEU A 52 -5.74 1.07 0.18
N TYR A 53 -4.95 0.77 1.21
CA TYR A 53 -3.53 0.46 1.08
C TYR A 53 -3.28 -1.00 1.45
N LEU A 54 -2.57 -1.73 0.58
CA LEU A 54 -2.08 -3.07 0.90
C LEU A 54 -0.56 -3.10 0.85
N HIS A 55 0.02 -3.62 1.91
CA HIS A 55 1.45 -3.80 2.03
C HIS A 55 1.86 -5.18 1.50
N ILE A 56 2.69 -5.25 0.45
CA ILE A 56 3.29 -6.50 -0.03
C ILE A 56 4.77 -6.51 0.40
N PRO A 57 5.14 -7.25 1.47
CA PRO A 57 6.43 -7.06 2.11
C PRO A 57 7.60 -7.69 1.35
N PHE A 58 7.36 -8.50 0.31
CA PHE A 58 8.40 -9.34 -0.27
C PHE A 58 9.30 -8.61 -1.26
N CYS A 59 10.61 -8.87 -1.20
CA CYS A 59 11.57 -8.48 -2.24
C CYS A 59 12.48 -9.65 -2.60
N HIS A 60 12.86 -9.77 -3.89
CA HIS A 60 13.81 -10.79 -4.33
C HIS A 60 15.25 -10.53 -3.87
N LYS A 61 15.63 -9.26 -3.73
CA LYS A 61 17.00 -8.82 -3.43
C LYS A 61 17.04 -7.73 -2.37
N LEU A 62 18.10 -7.75 -1.57
CA LEU A 62 18.37 -6.71 -0.59
C LEU A 62 19.01 -5.50 -1.26
N CYS A 63 18.30 -4.38 -1.33
CA CYS A 63 18.91 -3.07 -1.55
C CYS A 63 19.50 -2.54 -0.22
N TYR A 64 20.80 -2.26 -0.16
CA TYR A 64 21.50 -1.89 1.08
C TYR A 64 21.08 -0.53 1.67
N TYR A 65 20.50 0.34 0.86
CA TYR A 65 19.99 1.65 1.30
C TYR A 65 18.55 1.61 1.80
N CYS A 66 17.85 0.48 1.66
CA CYS A 66 16.40 0.43 1.83
C CYS A 66 16.00 0.31 3.30
N GLY A 67 15.24 1.30 3.79
CA GLY A 67 14.64 1.32 5.13
C GLY A 67 13.15 0.99 5.19
N CYS A 68 12.59 0.39 4.12
CA CYS A 68 11.18 -0.01 4.08
C CYS A 68 10.92 -1.24 4.96
N ASN A 69 9.68 -1.40 5.45
CA ASN A 69 9.24 -2.67 6.01
C ASN A 69 9.19 -3.69 4.85
N LYS A 70 10.00 -4.74 4.95
CA LYS A 70 10.13 -5.76 3.91
C LYS A 70 10.71 -7.08 4.44
N VAL A 71 10.52 -8.12 3.66
CA VAL A 71 11.05 -9.47 3.84
C VAL A 71 11.79 -9.88 2.57
N ILE A 72 13.10 -10.10 2.66
CA ILE A 72 13.88 -10.61 1.53
C ILE A 72 13.69 -12.12 1.44
N THR A 73 13.21 -12.62 0.31
CA THR A 73 13.03 -14.06 0.10
C THR A 73 13.06 -14.44 -1.37
N ARG A 74 13.42 -15.71 -1.63
CA ARG A 74 13.30 -16.35 -2.95
C ARG A 74 12.15 -17.37 -2.99
N HIS A 75 11.45 -17.56 -1.88
CA HIS A 75 10.40 -18.56 -1.74
C HIS A 75 9.05 -17.97 -2.15
N GLN A 76 8.66 -18.18 -3.41
CA GLN A 76 7.43 -17.63 -3.97
C GLN A 76 6.17 -18.08 -3.21
N HIS A 77 6.15 -19.30 -2.67
CA HIS A 77 5.02 -19.84 -1.91
C HIS A 77 4.67 -19.02 -0.65
N LYS A 78 5.60 -18.22 -0.12
CA LYS A 78 5.32 -17.34 1.01
C LYS A 78 4.31 -16.25 0.65
N ALA A 79 4.27 -15.84 -0.62
CA ALA A 79 3.24 -14.93 -1.10
C ALA A 79 1.86 -15.58 -1.06
N ASP A 80 1.72 -16.87 -1.37
CA ASP A 80 0.42 -17.55 -1.28
C ASP A 80 -0.09 -17.59 0.16
N THR A 81 0.76 -17.95 1.12
CA THR A 81 0.40 -17.90 2.55
C THR A 81 0.03 -16.49 3.01
N TYR A 82 0.71 -15.47 2.47
CA TYR A 82 0.39 -14.08 2.78
C TYR A 82 -0.95 -13.64 2.19
N LEU A 83 -1.26 -14.06 0.95
CA LEU A 83 -2.56 -13.82 0.32
C LEU A 83 -3.69 -14.55 1.07
N ASP A 84 -3.44 -15.73 1.63
CA ASP A 84 -4.40 -16.44 2.48
C ASP A 84 -4.72 -15.63 3.75
N ALA A 85 -3.70 -15.05 4.39
CA ALA A 85 -3.87 -14.19 5.56
C ALA A 85 -4.60 -12.89 5.21
N LEU A 86 -4.26 -12.25 4.08
CA LEU A 86 -4.96 -11.07 3.59
C LEU A 86 -6.44 -11.36 3.30
N ALA A 87 -6.77 -12.52 2.74
CA ALA A 87 -8.17 -12.89 2.52
C ALA A 87 -8.95 -12.98 3.84
N GLN A 88 -8.35 -13.56 4.89
CA GLN A 88 -8.95 -13.59 6.22
C GLN A 88 -9.13 -12.19 6.80
N GLU A 89 -8.14 -11.31 6.65
CA GLU A 89 -8.22 -9.92 7.09
C GLU A 89 -9.33 -9.16 6.35
N MET A 90 -9.43 -9.30 5.03
CA MET A 90 -10.50 -8.69 4.22
C MET A 90 -11.88 -9.13 4.69
N ALA A 91 -12.07 -10.42 4.94
CA ALA A 91 -13.34 -10.96 5.46
C ALA A 91 -13.72 -10.38 6.84
N LEU A 92 -12.75 -10.01 7.68
CA LEU A 92 -13.02 -9.34 8.96
C LEU A 92 -13.51 -7.90 8.77
N TYR A 93 -13.03 -7.20 7.75
CA TYR A 93 -13.38 -5.81 7.47
C TYR A 93 -14.62 -5.65 6.58
N GLU A 94 -14.92 -6.60 5.71
CA GLU A 94 -16.09 -6.60 4.81
C GLU A 94 -17.39 -6.13 5.48
N PRO A 95 -17.84 -6.70 6.62
CA PRO A 95 -19.09 -6.26 7.26
C PRO A 95 -19.03 -4.82 7.80
N LEU A 96 -17.84 -4.31 8.12
CA LEU A 96 -17.64 -2.96 8.64
C LEU A 96 -17.62 -1.89 7.54
N LEU A 97 -17.44 -2.30 6.29
CA LEU A 97 -17.32 -1.43 5.13
C LEU A 97 -18.54 -1.48 4.21
N GLN A 98 -19.65 -2.10 4.64
CA GLN A 98 -20.89 -2.13 3.88
C GLN A 98 -21.39 -0.71 3.55
N GLY A 99 -21.75 -0.50 2.29
CA GLY A 99 -22.21 0.80 1.78
C GLY A 99 -21.09 1.82 1.51
N LYS A 100 -19.82 1.44 1.74
CA LYS A 100 -18.65 2.23 1.35
C LYS A 100 -18.07 1.73 0.04
N ASN A 101 -17.45 2.62 -0.71
CA ASN A 101 -16.81 2.35 -1.99
C ASN A 101 -15.32 2.67 -1.91
N ILE A 102 -14.50 1.91 -2.62
CA ILE A 102 -13.07 2.14 -2.77
C ILE A 102 -12.84 2.97 -4.04
N ASN A 103 -12.48 4.24 -3.86
CA ASN A 103 -12.14 5.15 -4.97
C ASN A 103 -10.62 5.23 -5.22
N GLN A 104 -9.81 4.68 -4.31
CA GLN A 104 -8.37 4.57 -4.47
C GLN A 104 -7.85 3.26 -3.88
N LEU A 105 -6.98 2.58 -4.62
CA LEU A 105 -6.26 1.39 -4.19
C LEU A 105 -4.77 1.56 -4.47
N HIS A 106 -3.93 1.29 -3.47
CA HIS A 106 -2.48 1.32 -3.63
C HIS A 106 -1.82 0.05 -3.09
N LEU A 107 -1.08 -0.65 -3.95
CA LEU A 107 -0.18 -1.73 -3.56
C LEU A 107 1.24 -1.16 -3.41
N GLY A 108 1.78 -1.20 -2.19
CA GLY A 108 3.15 -0.75 -1.91
C GLY A 108 3.89 -1.70 -0.97
N GLY A 109 5.08 -1.30 -0.52
CA GLY A 109 5.77 -1.94 0.61
C GLY A 109 7.19 -2.40 0.28
N GLY A 110 7.38 -3.70 0.16
CA GLY A 110 8.62 -4.28 -0.35
C GLY A 110 8.66 -4.15 -1.86
N THR A 111 8.05 -5.11 -2.56
CA THR A 111 7.91 -5.09 -4.02
C THR A 111 6.60 -5.79 -4.38
N PRO A 112 5.50 -5.05 -4.61
CA PRO A 112 4.23 -5.64 -5.05
C PRO A 112 4.37 -6.53 -6.29
N THR A 113 5.23 -6.16 -7.23
CA THR A 113 5.56 -6.99 -8.41
C THR A 113 6.42 -8.21 -8.11
N PHE A 114 6.70 -8.52 -6.83
CA PHE A 114 7.14 -9.86 -6.41
C PHE A 114 6.04 -10.90 -6.67
N LEU A 115 4.77 -10.54 -6.51
CA LEU A 115 3.64 -11.42 -6.81
C LEU A 115 3.66 -11.82 -8.29
N THR A 116 3.44 -13.09 -8.59
CA THR A 116 3.23 -13.54 -9.98
C THR A 116 1.94 -12.97 -10.55
N GLU A 117 1.76 -13.06 -11.85
CA GLU A 117 0.54 -12.66 -12.56
C GLU A 117 -0.69 -13.38 -11.98
N VAL A 118 -0.56 -14.68 -11.69
CA VAL A 118 -1.60 -15.49 -11.05
C VAL A 118 -1.92 -14.98 -9.65
N GLN A 119 -0.90 -14.65 -8.85
CA GLN A 119 -1.06 -14.12 -7.50
C GLN A 119 -1.67 -12.71 -7.49
N LEU A 120 -1.31 -11.86 -8.47
CA LEU A 120 -1.92 -10.54 -8.67
C LEU A 120 -3.40 -10.65 -9.05
N SER A 121 -3.73 -11.54 -10.00
CA SER A 121 -5.12 -11.81 -10.36
C SER A 121 -5.92 -12.31 -9.17
N ARG A 122 -5.34 -13.22 -8.39
CA ARG A 122 -5.94 -13.74 -7.15
C ARG A 122 -6.21 -12.61 -6.15
N LEU A 123 -5.22 -11.76 -5.89
CA LEU A 123 -5.35 -10.63 -4.97
C LEU A 123 -6.47 -9.67 -5.40
N MET A 124 -6.51 -9.31 -6.69
CA MET A 124 -7.53 -8.41 -7.21
C MET A 124 -8.93 -9.03 -7.18
N ALA A 125 -9.05 -10.34 -7.45
CA ALA A 125 -10.32 -11.05 -7.29
C ALA A 125 -10.79 -11.07 -5.83
N LEU A 126 -9.89 -11.29 -4.86
CA LEU A 126 -10.22 -11.22 -3.43
C LEU A 126 -10.69 -9.81 -3.04
N LEU A 127 -10.00 -8.77 -3.51
CA LEU A 127 -10.39 -7.38 -3.26
C LEU A 127 -11.80 -7.07 -3.80
N GLN A 128 -12.10 -7.49 -5.03
CA GLN A 128 -13.41 -7.30 -5.66
C GLN A 128 -14.51 -8.17 -5.03
N GLN A 129 -14.15 -9.30 -4.42
CA GLN A 129 -15.08 -10.14 -3.68
C GLN A 129 -15.53 -9.48 -2.37
N HIS A 130 -14.62 -8.81 -1.66
CA HIS A 130 -14.89 -8.25 -0.34
C HIS A 130 -15.27 -6.76 -0.35
N PHE A 131 -14.88 -6.01 -1.38
CA PHE A 131 -15.08 -4.56 -1.42
C PHE A 131 -15.64 -4.09 -2.77
N THR A 132 -16.50 -3.07 -2.73
CA THR A 132 -16.98 -2.37 -3.92
C THR A 132 -15.90 -1.40 -4.39
N ILE A 133 -15.23 -1.71 -5.49
CA ILE A 133 -14.25 -0.82 -6.12
C ILE A 133 -14.94 -0.03 -7.23
N GLU A 134 -14.79 1.30 -7.22
CA GLU A 134 -15.40 2.17 -8.23
C GLU A 134 -14.76 1.95 -9.60
N ALA A 135 -15.55 2.11 -10.66
CA ALA A 135 -15.10 1.83 -12.03
C ALA A 135 -13.98 2.78 -12.50
N ASP A 136 -13.93 3.98 -11.94
CA ASP A 136 -12.95 5.04 -12.19
C ASP A 136 -11.94 5.23 -11.05
N ALA A 137 -11.87 4.28 -10.11
CA ALA A 137 -10.93 4.33 -9.00
C ALA A 137 -9.47 4.48 -9.46
N GLU A 138 -8.66 5.25 -8.72
CA GLU A 138 -7.21 5.25 -8.92
C GLU A 138 -6.62 3.95 -8.36
N ILE A 139 -6.15 3.06 -9.23
CA ILE A 139 -5.57 1.76 -8.85
C ILE A 139 -4.08 1.79 -9.18
N SER A 140 -3.26 1.80 -8.13
CA SER A 140 -1.84 2.07 -8.21
C SER A 140 -0.97 0.96 -7.60
N ILE A 141 0.24 0.80 -8.14
CA ILE A 141 1.20 -0.22 -7.72
C ILE A 141 2.65 0.29 -7.79
N GLU A 142 3.45 -0.03 -6.78
CA GLU A 142 4.90 0.11 -6.80
C GLU A 142 5.56 -1.06 -7.56
N ILE A 143 6.53 -0.75 -8.43
CA ILE A 143 7.18 -1.69 -9.33
C ILE A 143 8.69 -1.65 -9.13
N ASP A 144 9.31 -2.80 -8.87
CA ASP A 144 10.74 -2.95 -9.11
C ASP A 144 10.97 -3.17 -10.63
N PRO A 145 11.60 -2.21 -11.35
CA PRO A 145 11.80 -2.31 -12.79
C PRO A 145 12.73 -3.46 -13.19
N ARG A 146 13.47 -4.06 -12.24
CA ARG A 146 14.38 -5.19 -12.53
C ARG A 146 13.65 -6.52 -12.73
N SER A 147 12.38 -6.61 -12.30
CA SER A 147 11.60 -7.86 -12.30
C SER A 147 10.20 -7.70 -12.88
N CYS A 148 9.94 -6.61 -13.63
CA CYS A 148 8.67 -6.36 -14.28
C CYS A 148 8.88 -6.43 -15.80
N SER A 149 8.30 -7.45 -16.43
CA SER A 149 8.28 -7.58 -17.90
C SER A 149 7.14 -6.76 -18.50
N ASP A 150 7.22 -6.49 -19.80
CA ASP A 150 6.12 -5.86 -20.54
C ASP A 150 4.81 -6.66 -20.42
N ASP A 151 4.89 -8.00 -20.43
CA ASP A 151 3.72 -8.85 -20.28
C ASP A 151 3.09 -8.71 -18.89
N LYS A 152 3.91 -8.51 -17.85
CA LYS A 152 3.41 -8.21 -16.51
C LYS A 152 2.74 -6.84 -16.45
N LEU A 153 3.27 -5.83 -17.13
CA LEU A 153 2.62 -4.52 -17.24
C LEU A 153 1.29 -4.61 -17.99
N ARG A 154 1.23 -5.37 -19.08
CA ARG A 154 -0.03 -5.65 -19.80
C ARG A 154 -1.02 -6.35 -18.87
N HIS A 155 -0.58 -7.36 -18.13
CA HIS A 155 -1.40 -8.07 -17.14
C HIS A 155 -1.96 -7.12 -16.08
N LEU A 156 -1.11 -6.30 -15.45
CA LEU A 156 -1.54 -5.26 -14.51
C LEU A 156 -2.60 -4.33 -15.12
N ARG A 157 -2.45 -3.94 -16.38
CA ARG A 157 -3.46 -3.12 -17.06
C ARG A 157 -4.80 -3.84 -17.18
N THR A 158 -4.81 -5.15 -17.46
CA THR A 158 -6.06 -5.95 -17.49
C THR A 158 -6.73 -6.07 -16.14
N LEU A 159 -5.96 -5.99 -15.04
CA LEU A 159 -6.46 -6.00 -13.67
C LEU A 159 -6.98 -4.63 -13.18
N GLY A 160 -6.94 -3.59 -14.02
CA GLY A 160 -7.46 -2.27 -13.71
C GLY A 160 -6.41 -1.26 -13.21
N PHE A 161 -5.15 -1.66 -13.03
CA PHE A 161 -4.11 -0.70 -12.66
C PHE A 161 -3.99 0.42 -13.70
N ASN A 162 -3.98 1.67 -13.22
CA ASN A 162 -3.95 2.88 -14.04
C ASN A 162 -2.87 3.89 -13.60
N ARG A 163 -2.12 3.58 -12.53
CA ARG A 163 -0.97 4.34 -12.06
C ARG A 163 0.15 3.43 -11.56
N VAL A 164 1.40 3.78 -11.83
CA VAL A 164 2.56 3.02 -11.36
C VAL A 164 3.61 3.95 -10.75
N SER A 165 4.35 3.45 -9.77
CA SER A 165 5.56 4.08 -9.23
C SER A 165 6.73 3.12 -9.42
N TYR A 166 7.86 3.62 -9.93
CA TYR A 166 9.10 2.85 -10.12
C TYR A 166 10.14 3.18 -9.04
#